data_AF-A0A7S2BDY9-F1
#
_entry.id   AF-A0A7S2BDY9-F1
#
_cell.length_a   1.000
_cell.length_b   1.000
_cell.length_c   1.000
_cell.angle_alpha   90.00
_cell.angle_beta   90.00
_cell.angle_gamma   90.00
#
_symmetry.space_group_name_H-M   'P 1'
#
loop_
_entity.id
_entity.type
_entity.pdbx_description
1 polymer ?
#
loop_
_entity_poly.entity_id
_entity_poly.type
_entity_poly.pdbx_seq_one_letter_code
_entity_poly.pdbx_strand_id
1 'polypeptide(L)'
;MLSSSTALIPQTLHLWYPGALDHRIEGPGHGHPPRRRQTSDGEGQVSRESTEGSRSGDRDGSPSPRVITSAWFFLRTKVAGSVVYLAAIYLFHLCKAKPPLPLAPPSAVRLAVEVALGLFLYDLFFTPVHWAMHNGPTWLKSIHVVHHEAKGTLSAGATVRHSLADGSLQVLVNIAVQFMSPWGAKHALSRFVHNLAVTWLLCESHSGYDLPFMSHRLFPGVIGGAPRHNDHHNRGNVFYQQFFVYLDDTVLAPRLNAAQ
;
A
#
# COMPACT_ATOMS: atom_id res chain seq x y z
N MET A 1 13.80 -1.75 -45.63
CA MET A 1 13.51 -2.98 -44.87
C MET A 1 14.07 -2.80 -43.46
N LEU A 2 13.25 -2.37 -42.51
CA LEU A 2 13.60 -2.34 -41.09
C LEU A 2 12.41 -2.97 -40.36
N SER A 3 12.68 -4.12 -39.75
CA SER A 3 11.70 -5.00 -39.11
C SER A 3 11.35 -4.47 -37.72
N SER A 4 10.06 -4.32 -37.45
CA SER A 4 9.52 -3.98 -36.14
C SER A 4 9.71 -5.16 -35.17
N SER A 5 10.55 -5.00 -34.16
CA SER A 5 10.62 -5.95 -33.04
C SER A 5 9.48 -5.70 -32.05
N THR A 6 8.41 -6.45 -32.20
CA THR A 6 7.34 -6.57 -31.21
C THR A 6 7.91 -7.32 -29.99
N ALA A 7 8.19 -6.60 -28.90
CA ALA A 7 8.61 -7.22 -27.65
C ALA A 7 7.44 -8.03 -27.07
N LEU A 8 7.61 -9.35 -27.01
CA LEU A 8 6.70 -10.29 -26.36
C LEU A 8 6.65 -9.99 -24.86
N ILE A 9 5.50 -9.53 -24.38
CA ILE A 9 5.16 -9.45 -22.97
C ILE A 9 5.06 -10.88 -22.43
N PRO A 10 5.74 -11.26 -21.33
CA PRO A 10 5.58 -12.58 -20.73
C PRO A 10 4.14 -12.76 -20.24
N GLN A 11 3.45 -13.80 -20.75
CA GLN A 11 2.08 -14.18 -20.36
C GLN A 11 1.94 -14.62 -18.89
N THR A 12 3.01 -14.55 -18.09
CA THR A 12 3.03 -14.98 -16.68
C THR A 12 2.37 -13.99 -15.72
N LEU A 13 2.10 -12.75 -16.13
CA LEU A 13 1.38 -11.76 -15.33
C LEU A 13 -0.12 -12.06 -15.16
N HIS A 14 -0.73 -12.78 -16.13
CA HIS A 14 -2.16 -13.14 -16.07
C HIS A 14 -2.48 -14.18 -14.98
N LEU A 15 -1.47 -14.94 -14.52
CA LEU A 15 -1.62 -15.97 -13.49
C LEU A 15 -1.72 -15.39 -12.07
N TRP A 16 -1.32 -14.13 -11.87
CA TRP A 16 -1.30 -13.52 -10.54
C TRP A 16 -2.38 -12.45 -10.34
N TYR A 17 -2.82 -11.75 -11.39
CA TYR A 17 -3.83 -10.69 -11.30
C TYR A 17 -4.71 -10.61 -12.56
N PRO A 18 -5.85 -11.32 -12.61
CA PRO A 18 -6.81 -11.21 -13.71
C PRO A 18 -7.66 -9.94 -13.54
N GLY A 19 -7.14 -8.78 -13.97
CA GLY A 19 -7.88 -7.51 -13.94
C GLY A 19 -7.12 -6.27 -14.41
N ALA A 20 -5.80 -6.36 -14.63
CA ALA A 20 -4.95 -5.19 -14.84
C ALA A 20 -5.04 -4.51 -16.23
N LEU A 21 -5.90 -4.95 -17.15
CA LEU A 21 -5.87 -4.49 -18.55
C LEU A 21 -7.16 -3.89 -19.11
N ASP A 22 -8.25 -3.76 -18.36
CA ASP A 22 -9.56 -3.42 -18.96
C ASP A 22 -10.14 -2.04 -18.62
N HIS A 23 -9.32 -1.07 -18.18
CA HIS A 23 -9.79 0.31 -18.00
C HIS A 23 -9.36 1.20 -19.17
N ARG A 24 -10.15 1.13 -20.24
CA ARG A 24 -10.25 2.19 -21.25
C ARG A 24 -10.81 3.45 -20.58
N ILE A 25 -10.00 4.50 -20.52
CA ILE A 25 -10.37 5.81 -19.97
C ILE A 25 -11.39 6.47 -20.92
N GLU A 26 -12.67 6.48 -20.55
CA GLU A 26 -13.65 7.38 -21.14
C GLU A 26 -13.76 8.64 -20.25
N GLY A 27 -13.51 9.81 -20.84
CA GLY A 27 -13.55 11.10 -20.15
C GLY A 27 -15.00 11.54 -19.83
N PRO A 28 -15.20 12.44 -18.87
CA PRO A 28 -16.54 12.84 -18.44
C PRO A 28 -17.19 13.78 -19.46
N GLY A 29 -18.26 13.30 -20.11
CA GLY A 29 -19.16 14.11 -20.93
C GLY A 29 -20.07 14.99 -20.07
N HIS A 30 -20.09 16.29 -20.35
CA HIS A 30 -21.04 17.24 -19.76
C HIS A 30 -22.47 16.98 -20.26
N GLY A 31 -23.35 16.52 -19.36
CA GLY A 31 -24.79 16.35 -19.62
C GLY A 31 -25.63 17.32 -18.79
N HIS A 32 -26.29 18.27 -19.46
CA HIS A 32 -27.32 19.15 -18.92
C HIS A 32 -28.61 18.34 -18.58
N PRO A 33 -29.31 18.59 -17.46
CA PRO A 33 -30.59 17.92 -17.19
C PRO A 33 -31.76 18.61 -17.95
N PRO A 34 -32.78 17.86 -18.41
CA PRO A 34 -33.94 18.44 -19.08
C PRO A 34 -35.02 18.91 -18.09
N ARG A 35 -35.71 19.96 -18.53
CA ARG A 35 -36.74 20.76 -17.83
C ARG A 35 -38.04 19.96 -17.67
N ARG A 36 -38.52 19.81 -16.44
CA ARG A 36 -39.79 19.12 -16.09
C ARG A 36 -40.99 20.04 -16.38
N ARG A 37 -41.92 19.61 -17.22
CA ARG A 37 -43.22 20.26 -17.47
C ARG A 37 -44.27 19.59 -16.58
N GLN A 38 -44.95 20.38 -15.75
CA GLN A 38 -46.14 19.97 -15.01
C GLN A 38 -47.35 19.95 -15.95
N THR A 39 -48.12 18.87 -15.93
CA THR A 39 -49.55 18.88 -16.25
C THR A 39 -50.26 18.00 -15.25
N SER A 40 -51.30 18.56 -14.63
CA SER A 40 -52.23 17.94 -13.71
C SER A 40 -53.41 17.32 -14.47
N ASP A 41 -54.20 16.55 -13.72
CA ASP A 41 -55.61 16.20 -13.92
C ASP A 41 -55.93 14.79 -14.44
N GLY A 42 -56.84 14.11 -13.72
CA GLY A 42 -57.73 13.11 -14.31
C GLY A 42 -57.85 11.78 -13.55
N GLU A 43 -58.85 11.67 -12.69
CA GLU A 43 -59.34 10.45 -12.03
C GLU A 43 -59.80 9.36 -13.02
N GLY A 44 -59.81 8.09 -12.59
CA GLY A 44 -60.43 6.99 -13.32
C GLY A 44 -60.13 5.59 -12.77
N GLN A 45 -60.93 5.16 -11.80
CA GLN A 45 -60.99 3.83 -11.20
C GLN A 45 -61.61 2.80 -12.16
N VAL A 46 -61.03 1.60 -12.37
CA VAL A 46 -61.74 0.31 -12.58
C VAL A 46 -60.76 -0.88 -12.43
N SER A 47 -61.22 -1.85 -11.64
CA SER A 47 -60.63 -3.12 -11.23
C SER A 47 -60.35 -4.10 -12.39
N ARG A 48 -59.26 -4.88 -12.29
CA ARG A 48 -59.24 -6.27 -12.79
C ARG A 48 -58.14 -7.10 -12.10
N GLU A 49 -58.62 -8.20 -11.56
CA GLU A 49 -57.99 -9.36 -10.94
C GLU A 49 -57.02 -10.08 -11.89
N SER A 50 -55.85 -10.52 -11.40
CA SER A 50 -55.29 -11.86 -11.68
C SER A 50 -53.89 -12.08 -11.09
N THR A 51 -53.75 -13.29 -10.54
CA THR A 51 -52.53 -14.11 -10.39
C THR A 51 -51.55 -13.80 -9.26
N GLU A 52 -51.75 -14.58 -8.20
CA GLU A 52 -50.74 -15.34 -7.47
C GLU A 52 -49.36 -15.40 -8.13
N GLY A 53 -48.36 -15.00 -7.36
CA GLY A 53 -46.94 -15.22 -7.65
C GLY A 53 -46.19 -15.40 -6.34
N SER A 54 -46.46 -16.52 -5.66
CA SER A 54 -45.68 -17.03 -4.55
C SER A 54 -44.17 -16.95 -4.85
N ARG A 55 -43.45 -16.14 -4.08
CA ARG A 55 -42.00 -16.32 -3.83
C ARG A 55 -41.79 -16.62 -2.36
N SER A 56 -42.23 -17.80 -1.94
CA SER A 56 -41.55 -18.55 -0.89
C SER A 56 -40.36 -19.27 -1.52
N GLY A 57 -39.14 -18.86 -1.16
CA GLY A 57 -37.92 -19.53 -1.63
C GLY A 57 -36.67 -18.91 -1.03
N ASP A 58 -36.01 -19.69 -0.19
CA ASP A 58 -34.66 -19.50 0.39
C ASP A 58 -34.51 -18.58 1.59
N ARG A 59 -34.93 -19.14 2.74
CA ARG A 59 -34.18 -19.03 4.00
C ARG A 59 -33.33 -20.27 4.23
N ASP A 60 -32.50 -20.64 3.25
CA ASP A 60 -31.35 -21.49 3.56
C ASP A 60 -30.16 -20.57 3.78
N GLY A 61 -29.61 -20.57 5.00
CA GLY A 61 -28.47 -19.74 5.39
C GLY A 61 -27.14 -20.22 4.79
N SER A 62 -27.19 -21.05 3.75
CA SER A 62 -26.01 -21.61 3.10
C SER A 62 -25.37 -20.55 2.17
N PRO A 63 -24.07 -20.22 2.36
CA PRO A 63 -23.42 -19.21 1.54
C PRO A 63 -23.40 -19.66 0.06
N SER A 64 -23.73 -18.75 -0.85
CA SER A 64 -23.72 -19.06 -2.29
C SER A 64 -22.36 -19.59 -2.76
N PRO A 65 -22.31 -20.49 -3.76
CA PRO A 65 -21.06 -21.08 -4.26
C PRO A 65 -19.99 -20.05 -4.66
N ARG A 66 -20.39 -18.87 -5.14
CA ARG A 66 -19.48 -17.76 -5.49
C ARG A 66 -18.78 -17.15 -4.27
N VAL A 67 -19.47 -17.07 -3.13
CA VAL A 67 -18.88 -16.59 -1.87
C VAL A 67 -17.86 -17.60 -1.37
N ILE A 68 -18.18 -18.89 -1.42
CA ILE A 68 -17.30 -19.97 -1.00
C ILE A 68 -16.03 -20.01 -1.87
N THR A 69 -16.15 -19.99 -3.20
CA THR A 69 -14.98 -20.00 -4.10
C THR A 69 -14.08 -18.77 -3.91
N SER A 70 -14.68 -17.60 -3.68
CA SER A 70 -13.91 -16.39 -3.35
C SER A 70 -13.17 -16.53 -2.02
N ALA A 71 -13.82 -17.02 -0.96
CA ALA A 71 -13.22 -17.22 0.35
C ALA A 71 -12.05 -18.22 0.32
N TRP A 72 -12.20 -19.32 -0.42
CA TRP A 72 -11.11 -20.29 -0.63
C TRP A 72 -9.94 -19.70 -1.41
N PHE A 73 -10.20 -18.89 -2.43
CA PHE A 73 -9.16 -18.19 -3.16
C PHE A 73 -8.40 -17.19 -2.28
N PHE A 74 -9.12 -16.40 -1.48
CA PHE A 74 -8.53 -15.48 -0.51
C PHE A 74 -7.71 -16.21 0.56
N LEU A 75 -8.23 -17.32 1.11
CA LEU A 75 -7.52 -18.10 2.11
C LEU A 75 -6.25 -18.71 1.53
N ARG A 76 -6.32 -19.33 0.34
CA ARG A 76 -5.16 -19.93 -0.33
C ARG A 76 -4.08 -18.91 -0.64
N THR A 77 -4.43 -17.74 -1.15
CA THR A 77 -3.45 -16.68 -1.48
C THR A 77 -2.79 -16.12 -0.22
N LYS A 78 -3.54 -15.89 0.87
CA LYS A 78 -2.97 -15.40 2.14
C LYS A 78 -2.13 -16.44 2.86
N VAL A 79 -2.55 -17.71 2.88
CA VAL A 79 -1.76 -18.81 3.45
C VAL A 79 -0.49 -19.02 2.64
N ALA A 80 -0.56 -19.08 1.31
CA ALA A 80 0.62 -19.23 0.46
C ALA A 80 1.62 -18.08 0.67
N GLY A 81 1.15 -16.83 0.70
CA GLY A 81 2.01 -15.68 1.00
C GLY A 81 2.67 -15.76 2.38
N SER A 82 1.93 -16.20 3.39
CA SER A 82 2.46 -16.40 4.75
C SER A 82 3.52 -17.50 4.80
N VAL A 83 3.32 -18.60 4.07
CA VAL A 83 4.31 -19.69 3.95
C VAL A 83 5.59 -19.18 3.28
N VAL A 84 5.48 -18.43 2.18
CA VAL A 84 6.64 -17.84 1.51
C VAL A 84 7.38 -16.88 2.45
N TYR A 85 6.65 -16.03 3.18
CA TYR A 85 7.23 -15.12 4.16
C TYR A 85 7.98 -15.84 5.28
N LEU A 86 7.36 -16.85 5.90
CA LEU A 86 7.98 -17.64 6.96
C LEU A 86 9.18 -18.45 6.43
N ALA A 87 9.11 -18.98 5.22
CA ALA A 87 10.22 -19.66 4.57
C ALA A 87 11.40 -18.69 4.34
N ALA A 88 11.14 -17.46 3.89
CA ALA A 88 12.19 -16.44 3.74
C ALA A 88 12.86 -16.09 5.07
N ILE A 89 12.08 -15.94 6.15
CA ILE A 89 12.62 -15.75 7.50
C ILE A 89 13.48 -16.93 7.93
N TYR A 90 12.98 -18.15 7.72
CA TYR A 90 13.71 -19.37 8.06
C TYR A 90 15.04 -19.45 7.32
N LEU A 91 15.04 -19.24 6.00
CA LEU A 91 16.25 -19.20 5.17
C LEU A 91 17.22 -18.11 5.63
N PHE A 92 16.72 -16.91 5.95
CA PHE A 92 17.55 -15.84 6.49
C PHE A 92 18.24 -16.26 7.79
N HIS A 93 17.53 -16.96 8.68
CA HIS A 93 18.10 -17.48 9.93
C HIS A 93 19.12 -18.60 9.71
N LEU A 94 18.99 -19.40 8.66
CA LEU A 94 20.01 -20.40 8.31
C LEU A 94 21.30 -19.73 7.80
N CYS A 95 21.17 -18.64 7.04
CA CYS A 95 22.31 -17.94 6.44
C CYS A 95 23.03 -16.97 7.39
N LYS A 96 22.42 -16.61 8.53
CA LYS A 96 22.97 -15.61 9.46
C LYS A 96 23.15 -16.16 10.86
N ALA A 97 24.41 -16.24 11.30
CA ALA A 97 24.75 -16.48 12.69
C ALA A 97 24.12 -15.40 13.59
N LYS A 98 23.43 -15.84 14.65
CA LYS A 98 22.83 -14.95 15.63
C LYS A 98 23.92 -14.55 16.64
N PRO A 99 24.27 -13.26 16.76
CA PRO A 99 25.15 -12.84 17.84
C PRO A 99 24.50 -13.14 19.19
N PRO A 100 25.29 -13.43 20.23
CA PRO A 100 24.76 -13.67 21.57
C PRO A 100 23.94 -12.46 22.03
N LEU A 101 22.84 -12.72 22.73
CA LEU A 101 22.05 -11.65 23.31
C LEU A 101 22.89 -10.93 24.38
N PRO A 102 23.06 -9.60 24.27
CA PRO A 102 23.75 -8.84 25.31
C PRO A 102 22.96 -8.96 26.62
N LEU A 103 23.67 -9.26 27.71
CA LEU A 103 23.06 -9.45 29.03
C LEU A 103 22.58 -8.13 29.64
N ALA A 104 23.27 -7.03 29.35
CA ALA A 104 22.91 -5.70 29.82
C ALA A 104 22.02 -4.97 28.80
N PRO A 105 21.00 -4.21 29.24
CA PRO A 105 20.21 -3.37 28.35
C PRO A 105 21.07 -2.23 27.77
N PRO A 106 20.66 -1.63 26.63
CA PRO A 106 21.33 -0.44 26.13
C PRO A 106 21.02 0.74 27.06
N SER A 107 21.91 1.73 27.11
CA SER A 107 21.55 3.01 27.74
C SER A 107 20.37 3.65 27.00
N ALA A 108 19.59 4.48 27.70
CA ALA A 108 18.46 5.19 27.10
C ALA A 108 18.90 6.05 25.89
N VAL A 109 20.07 6.68 25.98
CA VAL A 109 20.66 7.46 24.89
C VAL A 109 20.99 6.58 23.69
N ARG A 110 21.64 5.43 23.90
CA ARG A 110 21.95 4.50 22.82
C ARG A 110 20.68 4.01 22.13
N LEU A 111 19.66 3.64 22.92
CA LEU A 111 18.36 3.22 22.39
C LEU A 111 17.74 4.32 21.52
N ALA A 112 17.64 5.54 22.05
CA ALA A 112 17.06 6.68 21.34
C ALA A 112 17.81 6.98 20.03
N VAL A 113 19.15 7.04 20.07
CA VAL A 113 19.97 7.32 18.89
C VAL A 113 19.89 6.19 17.87
N GLU A 114 20.01 4.92 18.27
CA GLU A 114 19.93 3.78 17.34
C GLU A 114 18.55 3.67 16.66
N VAL A 115 17.46 4.04 17.35
CA VAL A 115 16.12 4.09 16.77
C VAL A 115 15.97 5.29 15.84
N ALA A 116 16.29 6.50 16.31
CA ALA A 116 16.15 7.72 15.50
C ALA A 116 17.01 7.69 14.23
N LEU A 117 18.28 7.29 14.36
CA LEU A 117 19.18 7.12 13.22
C LEU A 117 18.66 6.04 12.27
N GLY A 118 18.13 4.93 12.81
CA GLY A 118 17.56 3.88 12.00
C GLY A 118 16.37 4.35 11.16
N LEU A 119 15.44 5.10 11.75
CA LEU A 119 14.29 5.67 11.04
C LEU A 119 14.76 6.65 9.96
N PHE A 120 15.70 7.53 10.29
CA PHE A 120 16.28 8.48 9.35
C PHE A 120 16.94 7.77 8.14
N LEU A 121 17.79 6.76 8.40
CA LEU A 121 18.47 6.00 7.36
C LEU A 121 17.51 5.15 6.53
N TYR A 122 16.44 4.62 7.14
CA TYR A 122 15.41 3.89 6.41
C TYR A 122 14.82 4.78 5.33
N ASP A 123 14.37 5.98 5.70
CA ASP A 123 13.84 6.95 4.75
C ASP A 123 14.88 7.36 3.71
N LEU A 124 16.10 7.66 4.15
CA LEU A 124 17.18 8.07 3.25
C LEU A 124 17.44 7.04 2.15
N PHE A 125 17.43 5.75 2.49
CA PHE A 125 17.69 4.67 1.54
C PHE A 125 16.46 4.18 0.80
N PHE A 126 15.29 4.24 1.41
CA PHE A 126 14.06 3.80 0.76
C PHE A 126 13.55 4.83 -0.24
N THR A 127 13.71 6.13 0.02
CA THR A 127 13.27 7.21 -0.89
C THR A 127 13.77 7.05 -2.33
N PRO A 128 15.06 6.84 -2.62
CA PRO A 128 15.51 6.62 -4.00
C PRO A 128 14.98 5.32 -4.61
N VAL A 129 14.78 4.27 -3.81
CA VAL A 129 14.16 3.01 -4.26
C VAL A 129 12.70 3.26 -4.66
N HIS A 130 11.95 3.95 -3.81
CA HIS A 130 10.56 4.31 -4.03
C HIS A 130 10.40 5.24 -5.24
N TRP A 131 11.26 6.24 -5.35
CA TRP A 131 11.32 7.09 -6.54
C TRP A 131 11.58 6.29 -7.82
N ALA A 132 12.49 5.30 -7.78
CA ALA A 132 12.77 4.43 -8.91
C ALA A 132 11.60 3.46 -9.22
N MET A 133 10.80 3.08 -8.23
CA MET A 133 9.56 2.33 -8.45
C MET A 133 8.54 3.12 -9.27
N HIS A 134 8.56 4.45 -9.23
CA HIS A 134 7.69 5.29 -10.07
C HIS A 134 8.35 5.73 -11.39
N ASN A 135 9.65 5.99 -11.36
CA ASN A 135 10.35 6.68 -12.44
C ASN A 135 11.34 5.80 -13.21
N GLY A 136 11.62 4.59 -12.72
CA GLY A 136 12.57 3.66 -13.30
C GLY A 136 12.01 2.80 -14.43
N PRO A 137 12.62 1.64 -14.71
CA PRO A 137 12.17 0.71 -15.74
C PRO A 137 10.75 0.17 -15.47
N THR A 138 10.05 -0.23 -16.53
CA THR A 138 8.65 -0.72 -16.47
C THR A 138 8.45 -1.82 -15.43
N TRP A 139 9.38 -2.76 -15.28
CA TRP A 139 9.25 -3.85 -14.32
C TRP A 139 9.20 -3.37 -12.85
N LEU A 140 9.94 -2.29 -12.50
CA LEU A 140 9.86 -1.69 -11.17
C LEU A 140 8.50 -1.01 -10.95
N LYS A 141 7.97 -0.35 -11.97
CA LYS A 141 6.63 0.24 -11.93
C LYS A 141 5.54 -0.82 -11.77
N SER A 142 5.67 -1.94 -12.49
CA SER A 142 4.70 -3.03 -12.45
C SER A 142 4.62 -3.73 -11.09
N ILE A 143 5.69 -3.75 -10.28
CA ILE A 143 5.62 -4.34 -8.94
C ILE A 143 5.00 -3.40 -7.90
N HIS A 144 5.10 -2.09 -8.12
CA HIS A 144 4.63 -1.07 -7.18
C HIS A 144 3.22 -0.57 -7.49
N VAL A 145 2.75 -0.68 -8.74
CA VAL A 145 1.36 -0.33 -9.09
C VAL A 145 0.33 -1.12 -8.26
N VAL A 146 0.65 -2.35 -7.85
CA VAL A 146 -0.17 -3.17 -6.94
C VAL A 146 -0.38 -2.47 -5.59
N HIS A 147 0.63 -1.74 -5.11
CA HIS A 147 0.52 -0.96 -3.88
C HIS A 147 -0.47 0.20 -4.01
N HIS A 148 -0.47 0.85 -5.18
CA HIS A 148 -1.35 1.97 -5.52
C HIS A 148 -2.76 1.57 -5.98
N GLU A 149 -3.12 0.28 -5.95
CA GLU A 149 -4.49 -0.15 -6.27
C GLU A 149 -5.52 0.44 -5.29
N ALA A 150 -5.10 0.71 -4.05
CA ALA A 150 -5.90 1.45 -3.08
C ALA A 150 -5.85 2.96 -3.41
N LYS A 151 -6.91 3.46 -4.06
CA LYS A 151 -7.10 4.90 -4.32
C LYS A 151 -8.14 5.53 -3.38
N GLY A 152 -8.11 6.85 -3.26
CA GLY A 152 -8.99 7.61 -2.37
C GLY A 152 -8.41 7.75 -0.98
N THR A 153 -9.22 7.54 0.06
CA THR A 153 -8.76 7.49 1.45
C THR A 153 -8.21 6.11 1.75
N LEU A 154 -6.92 6.05 2.11
CA LEU A 154 -6.28 4.80 2.49
C LEU A 154 -6.85 4.24 3.81
N SER A 155 -6.54 2.97 4.07
CA SER A 155 -6.76 2.33 5.37
C SER A 155 -5.46 1.69 5.82
N ALA A 156 -5.26 1.48 7.12
CA ALA A 156 -4.02 0.88 7.64
C ALA A 156 -3.71 -0.50 7.00
N GLY A 157 -4.73 -1.21 6.49
CA GLY A 157 -4.53 -2.44 5.74
C GLY A 157 -3.82 -2.27 4.39
N ALA A 158 -3.79 -1.06 3.83
CA ALA A 158 -3.06 -0.73 2.60
C ALA A 158 -1.54 -0.88 2.79
N THR A 159 -1.03 -0.76 4.02
CA THR A 159 0.39 -1.01 4.35
C THR A 159 0.88 -2.38 3.90
N VAL A 160 0.01 -3.41 3.92
CA VAL A 160 0.35 -4.79 3.55
C VAL A 160 -0.27 -5.22 2.21
N ARG A 161 -0.85 -4.27 1.47
CA ARG A 161 -1.31 -4.48 0.09
C ARG A 161 -0.19 -4.01 -0.83
N HIS A 162 0.70 -4.93 -1.16
CA HIS A 162 1.80 -4.70 -2.08
C HIS A 162 2.18 -6.03 -2.74
N SER A 163 2.94 -5.99 -3.83
CA SER A 163 3.52 -7.21 -4.39
C SER A 163 4.60 -7.78 -3.46
N LEU A 164 4.94 -9.07 -3.60
CA LEU A 164 6.02 -9.67 -2.83
C LEU A 164 7.38 -8.98 -3.09
N ALA A 165 7.61 -8.52 -4.32
CA ALA A 165 8.85 -7.84 -4.70
C ALA A 165 8.97 -6.46 -4.04
N ASP A 166 7.89 -5.67 -4.05
CA ASP A 166 7.82 -4.37 -3.36
C ASP A 166 8.09 -4.54 -1.86
N GLY A 167 7.32 -5.43 -1.21
CA GLY A 167 7.52 -5.72 0.22
C GLY A 167 8.93 -6.23 0.54
N SER A 168 9.52 -7.03 -0.35
CA SER A 168 10.90 -7.50 -0.17
C SER A 168 11.91 -6.36 -0.21
N LEU A 169 11.73 -5.37 -1.08
CA LEU A 169 12.63 -4.20 -1.14
C LEU A 169 12.55 -3.36 0.14
N GLN A 170 11.34 -3.14 0.67
CA GLN A 170 11.14 -2.48 1.97
C GLN A 170 11.82 -3.25 3.11
N VAL A 171 11.63 -4.58 3.16
CA VAL A 171 12.26 -5.43 4.18
C VAL A 171 13.79 -5.42 4.05
N LEU A 172 14.34 -5.49 2.84
CA LEU A 172 15.78 -5.48 2.60
C LEU A 172 16.43 -4.16 3.03
N VAL A 173 15.80 -3.02 2.73
CA VAL A 173 16.26 -1.70 3.22
C VAL A 173 16.19 -1.65 4.75
N ASN A 174 15.11 -2.14 5.34
CA ASN A 174 14.99 -2.20 6.80
C ASN A 174 16.08 -3.08 7.44
N ILE A 175 16.38 -4.24 6.84
CA ILE A 175 17.47 -5.12 7.29
C ILE A 175 18.82 -4.41 7.19
N ALA A 176 19.09 -3.70 6.09
CA ALA A 176 20.34 -2.97 5.88
C ALA A 176 20.59 -1.95 7.00
N VAL A 177 19.57 -1.15 7.37
CA VAL A 177 19.71 -0.15 8.44
C VAL A 177 19.85 -0.78 9.84
N GLN A 178 19.44 -2.04 10.05
CA GLN A 178 19.69 -2.74 11.31
C GLN A 178 21.17 -3.13 11.54
N PHE A 179 21.99 -3.06 10.49
CA PHE A 179 23.43 -3.28 10.57
C PHE A 179 24.22 -1.97 10.80
N MET A 180 23.56 -0.83 10.86
CA MET A 180 24.19 0.48 11.03
C MET A 180 23.95 1.00 12.45
N SER A 181 25.02 1.11 13.23
CA SER A 181 25.01 1.76 14.54
C SER A 181 26.35 2.43 14.82
N PRO A 182 26.37 3.62 15.45
CA PRO A 182 27.60 4.25 15.93
C PRO A 182 28.39 3.39 16.94
N TRP A 183 27.72 2.43 17.58
CA TRP A 183 28.32 1.50 18.55
C TRP A 183 28.68 0.14 17.94
N GLY A 184 28.84 0.06 16.63
CA GLY A 184 29.11 -1.19 15.92
C GLY A 184 27.85 -2.04 15.77
N ALA A 185 27.73 -3.14 16.52
CA ALA A 185 26.56 -4.00 16.45
C ALA A 185 25.35 -3.33 17.11
N LYS A 186 24.31 -3.02 16.33
CA LYS A 186 23.04 -2.46 16.85
C LYS A 186 22.43 -3.36 17.91
N HIS A 187 21.98 -2.79 19.03
CA HIS A 187 21.47 -3.55 20.15
C HIS A 187 20.15 -4.26 19.80
N ALA A 188 19.92 -5.46 20.35
CA ALA A 188 18.72 -6.26 20.08
C ALA A 188 17.42 -5.51 20.43
N LEU A 189 17.37 -4.86 21.59
CA LEU A 189 16.25 -4.00 21.99
C LEU A 189 16.03 -2.83 21.01
N SER A 190 17.09 -2.15 20.55
CA SER A 190 16.95 -1.06 19.58
C SER A 190 16.44 -1.55 18.22
N ARG A 191 16.85 -2.73 17.78
CA ARG A 191 16.28 -3.37 16.57
C ARG A 191 14.80 -3.65 16.75
N PHE A 192 14.39 -4.18 17.90
CA PHE A 192 12.98 -4.44 18.21
C PHE A 192 12.15 -3.15 18.21
N VAL A 193 12.57 -2.15 18.97
CA VAL A 193 11.86 -0.86 19.07
C VAL A 193 11.83 -0.14 17.72
N HIS A 194 12.91 -0.19 16.95
CA HIS A 194 12.93 0.34 15.58
C HIS A 194 11.87 -0.35 14.72
N ASN A 195 11.80 -1.68 14.70
CA ASN A 195 10.83 -2.40 13.88
C ASN A 195 9.38 -2.09 14.29
N LEU A 196 9.15 -1.92 15.59
CA LEU A 196 7.86 -1.47 16.10
C LEU A 196 7.52 -0.05 15.60
N ALA A 197 8.48 0.88 15.66
CA ALA A 197 8.32 2.24 15.19
C ALA A 197 8.07 2.31 13.68
N VAL A 198 8.85 1.58 12.86
CA VAL A 198 8.64 1.46 11.41
C VAL A 198 7.25 0.92 11.11
N THR A 199 6.85 -0.17 11.76
CA THR A 199 5.53 -0.78 11.55
C THR A 199 4.41 0.18 11.92
N TRP A 200 4.54 0.87 13.06
CA TRP A 200 3.58 1.87 13.49
C TRP A 200 3.49 3.04 12.50
N LEU A 201 4.61 3.63 12.10
CA LEU A 201 4.63 4.74 11.15
C LEU A 201 4.07 4.35 9.78
N LEU A 202 4.38 3.14 9.30
CA LEU A 202 3.81 2.59 8.06
C LEU A 202 2.29 2.44 8.15
N CYS A 203 1.79 1.86 9.23
CA CYS A 203 0.35 1.74 9.45
C CYS A 203 -0.33 3.10 9.59
N GLU A 204 0.29 4.03 10.30
CA GLU A 204 -0.23 5.37 10.52
C GLU A 204 -0.31 6.15 9.20
N SER A 205 0.76 6.15 8.39
CA SER A 205 0.79 6.87 7.11
C SER A 205 -0.20 6.32 6.08
N HIS A 206 -0.58 5.04 6.20
CA HIS A 206 -1.63 4.45 5.35
C HIS A 206 -3.02 4.52 5.96
N SER A 207 -3.16 5.02 7.19
CA SER A 207 -4.45 4.93 7.90
C SER A 207 -5.56 5.77 7.27
N GLY A 208 -5.20 6.79 6.48
CA GLY A 208 -6.13 7.77 5.91
C GLY A 208 -6.72 8.75 6.93
N TYR A 209 -6.34 8.64 8.21
CA TYR A 209 -6.84 9.49 9.28
C TYR A 209 -6.03 10.78 9.41
N ASP A 210 -6.66 11.81 9.97
CA ASP A 210 -6.01 13.09 10.31
C ASP A 210 -6.43 13.54 11.72
N LEU A 211 -6.01 12.75 12.71
CA LEU A 211 -6.32 12.97 14.12
C LEU A 211 -5.28 13.89 14.77
N PRO A 212 -5.65 14.68 15.80
CA PRO A 212 -4.78 15.71 16.38
C PRO A 212 -3.52 15.18 17.06
N PHE A 213 -3.44 13.87 17.31
CA PHE A 213 -2.31 13.20 17.98
C PHE A 213 -1.46 12.34 17.04
N MET A 214 -1.71 12.38 15.73
CA MET A 214 -0.89 11.65 14.76
C MET A 214 0.47 12.32 14.55
N SER A 215 1.46 11.56 14.09
CA SER A 215 2.86 12.00 14.01
C SER A 215 3.06 13.30 13.22
N HIS A 216 2.33 13.51 12.12
CA HIS A 216 2.40 14.75 11.33
C HIS A 216 1.80 15.97 12.05
N ARG A 217 0.88 15.76 12.99
CA ARG A 217 0.33 16.81 13.86
C ARG A 217 1.27 17.12 15.03
N LEU A 218 1.94 16.11 15.57
CA LEU A 218 2.90 16.26 16.66
C LEU A 218 4.24 16.87 16.20
N PHE A 219 4.66 16.56 14.97
CA PHE A 219 5.94 17.00 14.40
C PHE A 219 5.74 17.66 13.02
N PRO A 220 5.05 18.83 12.97
CA PRO A 220 4.75 19.51 11.73
C PRO A 220 6.04 19.93 11.00
N GLY A 221 6.07 19.74 9.68
CA GLY A 221 7.24 20.05 8.84
C GLY A 221 8.41 19.07 8.98
N VAL A 222 8.27 18.01 9.80
CA VAL A 222 9.27 16.96 9.94
C VAL A 222 8.73 15.63 9.42
N ILE A 223 7.51 15.27 9.81
CA ILE A 223 6.84 14.01 9.43
C ILE A 223 5.66 14.30 8.51
N GLY A 224 5.55 13.56 7.40
CA GLY A 224 4.50 13.73 6.40
C GLY A 224 3.17 13.10 6.80
N GLY A 225 3.22 11.97 7.51
CA GLY A 225 2.07 11.24 8.03
C GLY A 225 1.06 10.83 6.95
N ALA A 226 -0.18 10.59 7.38
CA ALA A 226 -1.22 10.05 6.49
C ALA A 226 -1.63 10.98 5.35
N PRO A 227 -1.81 12.31 5.55
CA PRO A 227 -2.24 13.18 4.45
C PRO A 227 -1.28 13.18 3.27
N ARG A 228 0.03 13.30 3.55
CA ARG A 228 1.05 13.36 2.51
C ARG A 228 1.19 12.04 1.75
N HIS A 229 1.14 10.91 2.47
CA HIS A 229 1.20 9.60 1.85
C HIS A 229 -0.06 9.26 1.05
N ASN A 230 -1.22 9.74 1.51
CA ASN A 230 -2.48 9.63 0.77
C ASN A 230 -2.44 10.44 -0.54
N ASP A 231 -1.86 11.64 -0.53
CA ASP A 231 -1.64 12.42 -1.75
C ASP A 231 -0.70 11.71 -2.73
N HIS A 232 0.37 11.11 -2.22
CA HIS A 232 1.25 10.25 -2.99
C HIS A 232 0.48 9.08 -3.63
N HIS A 233 -0.34 8.37 -2.86
CA HIS A 233 -1.14 7.25 -3.38
C HIS A 233 -2.07 7.65 -4.53
N ASN A 234 -2.66 8.84 -4.43
CA ASN A 234 -3.60 9.35 -5.42
C ASN A 234 -2.93 9.89 -6.69
N ARG A 235 -1.74 10.49 -6.58
CA ARG A 235 -1.06 11.13 -7.73
C ARG A 235 0.09 10.30 -8.31
N GLY A 236 0.78 9.51 -7.49
CA GLY A 236 1.89 8.63 -7.85
C GLY A 236 3.17 9.33 -8.31
N ASN A 237 3.18 10.67 -8.40
CA ASN A 237 4.31 11.45 -8.87
C ASN A 237 4.76 12.51 -7.86
N VAL A 238 4.26 12.44 -6.63
CA VAL A 238 4.64 13.34 -5.54
C VAL A 238 4.99 12.58 -4.27
N PHE A 239 5.80 13.19 -3.41
CA PHE A 239 6.11 12.74 -2.04
C PHE A 239 6.55 11.28 -1.94
N TYR A 240 7.85 11.03 -2.08
CA TYR A 240 8.41 9.68 -2.09
C TYR A 240 8.97 9.23 -0.73
N GLN A 241 9.08 10.12 0.25
CA GLN A 241 9.49 9.72 1.59
C GLN A 241 8.38 9.00 2.34
N GLN A 242 8.75 7.96 3.07
CA GLN A 242 7.79 7.13 3.80
C GLN A 242 7.32 7.80 5.10
N PHE A 243 8.24 8.45 5.82
CA PHE A 243 7.97 9.03 7.14
C PHE A 243 8.21 10.54 7.16
N PHE A 244 9.43 10.96 6.86
CA PHE A 244 9.88 12.34 6.95
C PHE A 244 9.56 13.13 5.67
N VAL A 245 9.86 14.44 5.66
CA VAL A 245 9.59 15.30 4.50
C VAL A 245 10.83 15.98 3.88
N TYR A 246 11.99 15.89 4.52
CA TYR A 246 13.18 16.67 4.17
C TYR A 246 13.69 16.46 2.74
N LEU A 247 13.83 15.22 2.23
CA LEU A 247 14.23 14.96 0.84
C LEU A 247 13.18 15.42 -0.15
N ASP A 248 11.91 15.20 0.17
CA ASP A 248 10.83 15.62 -0.72
C ASP A 248 10.75 17.15 -0.82
N ASP A 249 10.88 17.85 0.31
CA ASP A 249 10.76 19.32 0.40
C ASP A 249 12.06 20.06 0.00
N THR A 250 13.19 19.35 -0.13
CA THR A 250 14.46 19.96 -0.54
C THR A 250 14.95 19.41 -1.88
N VAL A 251 15.37 18.15 -1.91
CA VAL A 251 16.03 17.51 -3.07
C VAL A 251 15.05 17.25 -4.21
N LEU A 252 13.82 16.86 -3.90
CA LEU A 252 12.82 16.50 -4.90
C LEU A 252 11.83 17.62 -5.20
N ALA A 253 11.74 18.67 -4.38
CA ALA A 253 10.81 19.79 -4.55
C ALA A 253 10.80 20.39 -5.96
N PRO A 254 11.95 20.63 -6.63
CA PRO A 254 11.94 21.13 -8.00
C PRO A 254 11.24 20.19 -8.99
N ARG A 255 11.34 18.87 -8.78
CA ARG A 255 10.68 17.86 -9.61
C ARG A 255 9.20 17.75 -9.30
N LEU A 256 8.81 17.94 -8.04
CA LEU A 256 7.42 17.95 -7.61
C LEU A 256 6.64 19.13 -8.21
N ASN A 257 7.26 20.31 -8.23
CA ASN A 257 6.64 21.52 -8.78
C ASN A 257 6.50 21.50 -10.30
N ALA A 258 7.36 20.77 -11.01
CA ALA A 258 7.27 20.61 -12.47
C ALA A 258 6.19 19.58 -12.89
N ALA A 259 5.68 18.79 -11.95
CA ALA A 259 4.70 17.74 -12.19
C ALA A 259 3.27 18.14 -11.78
N GLN A 260 3.09 19.36 -11.25
CA GLN A 260 1.82 20.00 -10.91
C GLN A 260 1.37 20.91 -12.05
#